data_AF-A0A950S1S3-F1
#
_entry.id   AF-A0A950S1S3-F1
#
_cell.length_a   1.000
_cell.length_b   1.000
_cell.length_c   1.000
_cell.angle_alpha   90.00
_cell.angle_beta   90.00
_cell.angle_gamma   90.00
#
_symmetry.space_group_name_H-M   'P 1'
#
loop_
_entity.id
_entity.type
_entity.pdbx_description
1 polymer ?
#
loop_
_entity_poly.entity_id
_entity_poly.type
_entity_poly.pdbx_seq_one_letter_code
_entity_poly.pdbx_strand_id
1 'polypeptide(L)'
;MPGPKPPQIVLSEDERVELEQLVRAHATGQGLVRRARVVLLAATGYSNMDIAREVPMDEEAVGLWRRRWAKWSRIPVADLSVADRLSDAARPGAVPRLTAEQVCQIVALACEQPARSDRPISQWSHRELADEIVRRGITDRISPRHAARLLKSGRSATAPSALLAYPGRRRGSRHQDC
;
A
#
# COMPACT_ATOMS: atom_id res chain seq x y z
N MET A 1 16.90 -4.01 32.92
CA MET A 1 18.22 -4.21 32.27
C MET A 1 18.43 -3.10 31.25
N PRO A 2 19.64 -2.56 31.07
CA PRO A 2 19.91 -1.65 29.96
C PRO A 2 19.61 -2.35 28.63
N GLY A 3 18.80 -1.73 27.78
CA GLY A 3 18.55 -2.24 26.44
C GLY A 3 19.80 -2.21 25.56
N PRO A 4 19.82 -2.93 24.42
CA PRO A 4 20.95 -2.90 23.49
C PRO A 4 21.24 -1.48 23.03
N LYS A 5 22.53 -1.09 23.02
CA LYS A 5 22.97 0.25 22.61
C LYS A 5 22.49 0.53 21.18
N PRO A 6 21.80 1.65 20.93
CA PRO A 6 21.32 1.95 19.59
C PRO A 6 22.50 2.18 18.63
N PRO A 7 22.33 1.85 17.33
CA PRO A 7 23.37 2.09 16.35
C PRO A 7 23.70 3.59 16.25
N GLN A 8 24.98 3.88 16.07
CA GLN A 8 25.44 5.23 15.75
C GLN A 8 25.01 5.55 14.32
N ILE A 9 24.42 6.73 14.13
CA ILE A 9 24.01 7.21 12.81
C ILE A 9 25.06 8.20 12.34
N VAL A 10 25.65 7.94 11.17
CA VAL A 10 26.49 8.88 10.45
C VAL A 10 25.72 9.27 9.20
N LEU A 11 25.51 10.57 9.02
CA LEU A 11 24.80 11.13 7.86
C LEU A 11 25.83 11.70 6.88
N SER A 12 25.61 11.42 5.60
CA SER A 12 26.21 12.23 4.53
C SER A 12 25.58 13.64 4.52
N GLU A 13 26.25 14.57 3.85
CA GLU A 13 25.74 15.95 3.77
C GLU A 13 24.41 16.01 3.00
N ASP A 14 24.28 15.26 1.91
CA ASP A 14 23.05 15.16 1.12
C ASP A 14 21.88 14.63 1.97
N GLU A 15 22.10 13.57 2.75
CA GLU A 15 21.09 13.02 3.65
C GLU A 15 20.68 14.03 4.73
N ARG A 16 21.65 14.78 5.29
CA ARG A 16 21.37 15.81 6.30
C ARG A 16 20.50 16.92 5.71
N VAL A 17 20.87 17.43 4.53
CA VAL A 17 20.12 18.49 3.85
C VAL A 17 18.69 18.04 3.55
N GLU A 18 18.49 16.83 3.01
CA GLU A 18 17.15 16.29 2.74
C GLU A 18 16.32 16.11 4.02
N LEU A 19 16.91 15.59 5.10
CA LEU A 19 16.24 15.45 6.39
C LEU A 19 15.79 16.80 6.94
N GLU A 20 16.64 17.82 6.87
CA GLU A 20 16.31 19.17 7.31
C GLU A 20 15.20 19.80 6.46
N GLN A 21 15.23 19.61 5.14
CA GLN A 21 14.17 20.04 4.24
C GLN A 21 12.83 19.39 4.60
N LEU A 22 12.83 18.09 4.87
CA LEU A 22 11.62 17.36 5.29
C LEU A 22 11.04 17.89 6.61
N VAL A 23 11.91 18.30 7.55
CA VAL A 23 11.47 18.89 8.83
C VAL A 23 10.89 20.29 8.66
N ARG A 24 11.40 21.08 7.71
CA ARG A 24 10.92 22.45 7.43
C ARG A 24 9.66 22.47 6.56
N ALA A 25 9.45 21.45 5.74
CA ALA A 25 8.35 21.40 4.78
C ALA A 25 6.97 21.36 5.47
N HIS A 26 6.11 22.34 5.17
CA HIS A 26 4.78 22.49 5.77
C HIS A 26 3.76 21.43 5.32
N ALA A 27 3.96 20.81 4.15
CA ALA A 27 3.06 19.79 3.61
C ALA A 27 3.39 18.35 4.05
N THR A 28 4.49 18.16 4.78
CA THR A 28 4.95 16.84 5.17
C THR A 28 4.17 16.32 6.38
N GLY A 29 3.73 15.07 6.32
CA GLY A 29 3.00 14.44 7.42
C GLY A 29 3.81 14.46 8.73
N GLN A 30 3.18 14.84 9.84
CA GLN A 30 3.82 14.99 11.16
C GLN A 30 4.56 13.72 11.63
N GLY A 31 4.13 12.53 11.19
CA GLY A 31 4.85 11.28 11.45
C GLY A 31 6.25 11.26 10.83
N LEU A 32 6.37 11.69 9.56
CA LEU A 32 7.63 11.72 8.84
C LEU A 32 8.55 12.80 9.39
N VAL A 33 8.01 13.98 9.72
CA VAL A 33 8.77 15.06 10.40
C VAL A 33 9.37 14.58 11.72
N ARG A 34 8.58 13.92 12.59
CA ARG A 34 9.08 13.38 13.86
C ARG A 34 10.19 12.36 13.65
N ARG A 35 10.04 11.45 12.68
CA ARG A 35 11.05 10.44 12.35
C ARG A 35 12.34 11.06 11.80
N ALA A 36 12.24 12.10 10.98
CA ALA A 36 13.40 12.85 10.49
C ALA A 36 14.17 13.54 11.64
N ARG A 37 13.44 14.17 12.58
CA ARG A 37 14.05 14.76 13.79
C ARG A 37 14.78 13.72 14.65
N VAL A 38 14.19 12.52 14.81
CA VAL A 38 14.85 11.40 15.51
C VAL A 38 16.21 11.08 14.87
N VAL A 39 16.27 10.99 13.54
CA VAL A 39 17.53 10.68 12.83
C VAL A 39 18.56 11.80 12.97
N LEU A 40 18.13 13.07 12.83
CA LEU A 40 19.02 14.23 12.99
C LEU A 40 19.63 14.30 14.38
N LEU A 41 18.82 14.16 15.44
CA LEU A 41 19.31 14.17 16.83
C LEU A 41 20.16 12.93 17.15
N ALA A 42 19.82 11.77 16.59
CA ALA A 42 20.64 10.57 16.75
C ALA A 42 22.02 10.71 16.10
N ALA A 43 22.12 11.47 15.00
CA ALA A 43 23.39 11.75 14.32
C ALA A 43 24.28 12.75 15.09
N THR A 44 23.70 13.63 15.91
CA THR A 44 24.44 14.53 16.81
C THR A 44 24.88 13.85 18.11
N GLY A 45 24.50 12.59 18.34
CA GLY A 45 24.95 11.77 19.46
C GLY A 45 23.96 11.67 20.63
N TYR A 46 22.73 12.17 20.49
CA TYR A 46 21.73 12.10 21.55
C TYR A 46 21.34 10.64 21.88
N SER A 47 21.04 10.39 23.15
CA SER A 47 20.50 9.10 23.60
C SER A 47 19.03 8.96 23.18
N ASN A 48 18.52 7.72 23.11
CA ASN A 48 17.11 7.52 22.76
C ASN A 48 16.16 8.20 23.75
N MET A 49 16.53 8.19 25.03
CA MET A 49 15.77 8.83 26.09
C MET A 49 15.74 10.35 25.90
N ASP A 50 16.87 10.99 25.58
CA ASP A 50 16.89 12.44 25.34
C ASP A 50 16.08 12.80 24.10
N ILE A 51 16.20 12.01 23.03
CA ILE A 51 15.41 12.20 21.80
C ILE A 51 13.91 12.06 22.08
N ALA A 52 13.49 11.10 22.91
CA ALA A 52 12.08 10.90 23.27
C ALA A 52 11.49 12.07 24.08
N ARG A 53 12.32 12.82 24.81
CA ARG A 53 11.89 14.06 25.49
C ARG A 53 11.70 15.21 24.51
N GLU A 54 12.60 15.34 23.54
CA GLU A 54 12.57 16.41 22.53
C GLU A 54 11.51 16.18 21.43
N VAL A 55 11.34 14.92 21.03
CA VAL A 55 10.39 14.49 20.02
C VAL A 55 9.35 13.61 20.72
N PRO A 56 8.07 14.03 20.84
CA PRO A 56 7.04 13.31 21.58
C PRO A 56 6.72 11.97 20.89
N MET A 57 7.54 10.98 21.23
CA MET A 57 7.57 9.61 20.75
C MET A 57 8.13 8.74 21.87
N ASP A 58 7.64 7.51 21.96
CA ASP A 58 8.15 6.55 22.93
C ASP A 58 9.60 6.18 22.62
N GLU A 59 10.41 5.92 23.66
CA GLU A 59 11.83 5.55 23.51
C GLU A 59 12.01 4.32 22.61
N GLU A 60 11.09 3.35 22.68
CA GLU A 60 11.10 2.17 21.83
C GLU A 60 10.89 2.53 20.35
N ALA A 61 9.99 3.47 20.06
CA ALA A 61 9.75 3.97 18.71
C ALA A 61 10.98 4.72 18.17
N VAL A 62 11.64 5.52 19.01
CA VAL A 62 12.92 6.18 18.67
C VAL A 62 13.98 5.12 18.30
N GLY A 63 14.14 4.09 19.15
CA GLY A 63 15.07 2.99 18.89
C GLY A 63 14.74 2.23 17.60
N LEU A 64 13.46 2.00 17.32
CA LEU A 64 13.00 1.38 16.07
C LEU A 64 13.42 2.19 14.85
N TRP A 65 13.18 3.51 14.85
CA TRP A 65 13.50 4.36 13.71
C TRP A 65 15.01 4.52 13.50
N ARG A 66 15.81 4.55 14.57
CA ARG A 66 17.28 4.50 14.44
C ARG A 66 17.77 3.22 13.78
N ARG A 67 17.24 2.06 14.20
CA ARG A 67 17.58 0.76 13.59
C ARG A 67 17.13 0.68 12.14
N ARG A 68 15.93 1.18 11.83
CA ARG A 68 15.42 1.26 10.45
C ARG A 68 16.31 2.13 9.59
N TRP A 69 16.66 3.33 10.06
CA TRP A 69 17.55 4.23 9.34
C TRP A 69 18.89 3.56 9.04
N ALA A 70 19.56 2.98 10.05
CA ALA A 70 20.84 2.30 9.87
C ALA A 70 20.77 1.10 8.88
N LYS A 71 19.60 0.47 8.73
CA LYS A 71 19.39 -0.59 7.74
C LYS A 71 19.33 -0.01 6.32
N TRP A 72 18.59 1.08 6.14
CA TRP A 72 18.33 1.68 4.82
C TRP A 72 19.43 2.64 4.36
N SER A 73 20.21 3.21 5.29
CA SER A 73 21.34 4.11 5.00
C SER A 73 22.43 3.47 4.13
N ARG A 74 22.41 2.14 3.98
CA ARG A 74 23.32 1.36 3.13
C ARG A 74 22.98 1.46 1.64
N ILE A 75 21.74 1.87 1.33
CA ILE A 75 21.27 2.08 -0.04
C ILE A 75 21.61 3.53 -0.42
N PRO A 76 22.06 3.84 -1.65
CA PRO A 76 22.24 5.22 -2.11
C PRO A 76 20.91 5.99 -2.15
N VAL A 77 20.96 7.31 -1.92
CA VAL A 77 19.75 8.16 -1.96
C VAL A 77 19.07 8.14 -3.34
N ALA A 78 19.85 7.96 -4.40
CA ALA A 78 19.35 7.79 -5.77
C ALA A 78 18.41 6.59 -5.96
N ASP A 79 18.59 5.51 -5.20
CA ASP A 79 17.77 4.29 -5.30
C ASP A 79 16.63 4.26 -4.28
N LEU A 80 16.77 4.98 -3.16
CA LEU A 80 15.77 5.06 -2.11
C LEU A 80 15.85 6.42 -1.43
N SER A 81 14.86 7.28 -1.67
CA SER A 81 14.82 8.64 -1.14
C SER A 81 14.80 8.66 0.39
N VAL A 82 15.24 9.77 1.01
CA VAL A 82 15.17 9.92 2.47
C VAL A 82 13.73 9.81 2.99
N ALA A 83 12.75 10.31 2.22
CA ALA A 83 11.33 10.20 2.57
C ALA A 83 10.86 8.74 2.58
N ASP A 84 11.27 7.94 1.60
CA ASP A 84 10.89 6.52 1.52
C ASP A 84 11.53 5.69 2.65
N ARG A 85 12.78 5.99 3.03
CA ARG A 85 13.44 5.36 4.20
C ARG A 85 12.67 5.57 5.51
N LEU A 86 12.01 6.72 5.63
CA LEU A 86 11.25 7.14 6.80
C LEU A 86 9.74 6.84 6.70
N SER A 87 9.29 6.34 5.56
CA SER A 87 7.90 5.98 5.33
C SER A 87 7.55 4.66 5.98
N ASP A 88 6.26 4.47 6.27
CA ASP A 88 5.78 3.16 6.72
C ASP A 88 5.72 2.20 5.53
N ALA A 89 6.09 0.95 5.77
CA ALA A 89 5.86 -0.10 4.80
C ALA A 89 4.36 -0.18 4.48
N ALA A 90 4.04 -0.48 3.22
CA ALA A 90 2.67 -0.79 2.82
C ALA A 90 2.10 -1.82 3.80
N ARG A 91 1.04 -1.44 4.52
CA ARG A 91 0.42 -2.34 5.48
C ARG A 91 -0.15 -3.51 4.69
N PRO A 92 0.18 -4.77 5.06
CA PRO A 92 -0.52 -5.90 4.47
C PRO A 92 -2.01 -5.66 4.71
N GLY A 93 -2.78 -5.58 3.62
CA GLY A 93 -4.22 -5.42 3.71
C GLY A 93 -4.84 -6.58 4.49
N ALA A 94 -6.09 -6.41 4.92
CA ALA A 94 -6.82 -7.53 5.50
C ALA A 94 -6.86 -8.70 4.49
N VAL A 95 -6.53 -9.91 4.96
CA VAL A 95 -6.65 -11.11 4.13
C VAL A 95 -8.12 -11.22 3.66
N PRO A 96 -8.38 -11.32 2.34
CA PRO A 96 -9.72 -11.47 1.83
C PRO A 96 -10.40 -12.71 2.43
N ARG A 97 -11.67 -12.57 2.83
CA ARG A 97 -12.46 -13.71 3.35
C ARG A 97 -12.90 -14.69 2.27
N LEU A 98 -12.87 -14.25 1.00
CA LEU A 98 -13.22 -15.05 -0.16
C LEU A 98 -11.98 -15.17 -1.05
N THR A 99 -11.75 -16.36 -1.56
CA THR A 99 -10.72 -16.59 -2.57
C THR A 99 -11.12 -15.94 -3.90
N ALA A 100 -10.14 -15.71 -4.78
CA ALA A 100 -10.42 -15.21 -6.11
C ALA A 100 -11.38 -16.13 -6.89
N GLU A 101 -11.23 -17.45 -6.73
CA GLU A 101 -12.11 -18.46 -7.32
C GLU A 101 -13.55 -18.32 -6.85
N GLN A 102 -13.78 -18.19 -5.53
CA GLN A 102 -15.11 -17.99 -4.98
C GLN A 102 -15.74 -16.70 -5.50
N VAL A 103 -14.97 -15.62 -5.63
CA VAL A 103 -15.45 -14.37 -6.23
C VAL A 103 -15.84 -14.58 -7.69
N CYS A 104 -15.02 -15.27 -8.47
CA CYS A 104 -15.34 -15.58 -9.87
C CYS A 104 -16.62 -16.42 -10.00
N GLN A 105 -16.80 -17.44 -9.16
CA GLN A 105 -18.01 -18.27 -9.13
C GLN A 105 -19.26 -17.44 -8.78
N ILE A 106 -19.15 -16.54 -7.81
CA ILE A 106 -20.24 -15.61 -7.44
C ILE A 106 -20.61 -14.69 -8.61
N VAL A 107 -19.62 -14.14 -9.31
CA VAL A 107 -19.84 -13.27 -10.47
C VAL A 107 -20.49 -14.05 -11.61
N ALA A 108 -20.01 -15.27 -11.90
CA ALA A 108 -20.60 -16.13 -12.92
C ALA A 108 -22.08 -16.45 -12.60
N LEU A 109 -22.37 -16.83 -11.36
CA LEU A 109 -23.73 -17.07 -10.89
C LEU A 109 -24.63 -15.83 -11.08
N ALA A 110 -24.14 -14.65 -10.72
CA ALA A 110 -24.90 -13.41 -10.88
C ALA A 110 -25.21 -13.05 -12.34
N CYS A 111 -24.43 -13.58 -13.29
CA CYS A 111 -24.66 -13.43 -14.73
C CYS A 111 -25.61 -14.50 -15.31
N GLU A 112 -25.91 -15.58 -14.57
CA GLU A 112 -26.90 -16.58 -14.98
C GLU A 112 -28.32 -16.04 -14.80
N GLN A 113 -29.27 -16.52 -15.60
CA GLN A 113 -30.68 -16.23 -15.35
C GLN A 113 -31.18 -17.07 -14.16
N PRO A 114 -31.93 -16.50 -13.20
CA PRO A 114 -32.40 -17.25 -12.03
C PRO A 114 -33.26 -18.48 -12.37
N ALA A 115 -33.93 -18.47 -13.54
CA ALA A 115 -34.65 -19.62 -14.07
C ALA A 115 -33.75 -20.86 -14.26
N ARG A 116 -32.44 -20.69 -14.49
CA ARG A 116 -31.47 -21.82 -14.54
C ARG A 116 -31.18 -22.44 -13.17
N SER A 117 -31.62 -21.80 -12.10
CA SER A 117 -31.52 -22.30 -10.72
C SER A 117 -32.91 -22.64 -10.14
N ASP A 118 -33.90 -22.87 -11.02
CA ASP A 118 -35.28 -23.21 -10.68
C ASP A 118 -35.97 -22.18 -9.75
N ARG A 119 -35.61 -20.90 -9.88
CA ARG A 119 -36.22 -19.82 -9.10
C ARG A 119 -37.26 -19.06 -9.94
N PRO A 120 -38.48 -18.80 -9.39
CA PRO A 120 -39.54 -18.07 -10.09
C PRO A 120 -39.33 -16.55 -10.03
N ILE A 121 -38.12 -16.08 -10.38
CA ILE A 121 -37.75 -14.66 -10.41
C ILE A 121 -37.09 -14.30 -11.73
N SER A 122 -37.35 -13.09 -12.21
CA SER A 122 -36.77 -12.60 -13.47
C SER A 122 -35.35 -12.06 -13.30
N GLN A 123 -34.97 -11.65 -12.09
CA GLN A 123 -33.66 -11.07 -11.76
C GLN A 123 -33.23 -11.51 -10.36
N TRP A 124 -31.92 -11.61 -10.13
CA TRP A 124 -31.38 -11.93 -8.81
C TRP A 124 -31.67 -10.83 -7.79
N SER A 125 -32.43 -11.13 -6.74
CA SER A 125 -32.41 -10.31 -5.53
C SER A 125 -31.16 -10.62 -4.70
N HIS A 126 -30.74 -9.68 -3.85
CA HIS A 126 -29.58 -9.89 -2.97
C HIS A 126 -29.74 -11.10 -2.04
N ARG A 127 -30.97 -11.39 -1.59
CA ARG A 127 -31.26 -12.54 -0.72
C ARG A 127 -31.13 -13.84 -1.48
N GLU A 128 -31.76 -13.91 -2.64
CA GLU A 128 -31.79 -15.14 -3.44
C GLU A 128 -30.42 -15.48 -4.01
N LEU A 129 -29.64 -14.47 -4.39
CA LEU A 129 -28.24 -14.66 -4.77
C LEU A 129 -27.42 -15.21 -3.59
N ALA A 130 -27.57 -14.66 -2.39
CA ALA A 130 -26.85 -15.17 -1.21
C ALA A 130 -27.23 -16.61 -0.88
N ASP A 131 -28.53 -16.93 -0.93
CA ASP A 131 -29.02 -18.29 -0.70
C ASP A 131 -28.49 -19.26 -1.74
N GLU A 132 -28.39 -18.82 -3.01
CA GLU A 132 -27.87 -19.64 -4.10
C GLU A 132 -26.35 -19.87 -4.00
N ILE A 133 -25.60 -18.85 -3.57
CA ILE A 133 -24.16 -18.98 -3.30
C ILE A 133 -23.91 -20.06 -2.23
N VAL A 134 -24.72 -20.07 -1.16
CA VAL A 134 -24.63 -21.09 -0.10
C VAL A 134 -25.10 -22.45 -0.61
N ARG A 135 -26.22 -22.51 -1.35
CA ARG A 135 -26.76 -23.76 -1.93
C ARG A 135 -25.75 -24.46 -2.83
N ARG A 136 -25.01 -23.71 -3.65
CA ARG A 136 -23.97 -24.23 -4.55
C ARG A 136 -22.64 -24.54 -3.84
N GLY A 137 -22.54 -24.31 -2.53
CA GLY A 137 -21.34 -24.59 -1.75
C GLY A 137 -20.15 -23.66 -2.06
N ILE A 138 -20.39 -22.51 -2.68
CA ILE A 138 -19.32 -21.56 -3.03
C ILE A 138 -18.72 -20.96 -1.73
N THR A 139 -19.55 -20.72 -0.71
CA THR A 139 -19.11 -20.35 0.63
C THR A 139 -20.14 -20.81 1.68
N ASP A 140 -19.68 -21.15 2.88
CA ASP A 140 -20.56 -21.65 3.95
C ASP A 140 -21.59 -20.62 4.39
N ARG A 141 -21.20 -19.34 4.42
CA ARG A 141 -22.06 -18.24 4.89
C ARG A 141 -21.72 -16.93 4.20
N ILE A 142 -22.71 -16.31 3.57
CA ILE A 142 -22.61 -14.95 3.05
C ILE A 142 -23.89 -14.16 3.37
N SER A 143 -23.74 -12.90 3.77
CA SER A 143 -24.91 -12.04 3.95
C SER A 143 -25.38 -11.47 2.61
N PRO A 144 -26.70 -11.24 2.41
CA PRO A 144 -27.22 -10.59 1.20
C PRO A 144 -26.53 -9.28 0.85
N ARG A 145 -26.21 -8.47 1.88
CA ARG A 145 -25.47 -7.20 1.72
C ARG A 145 -24.02 -7.42 1.28
N HIS A 146 -23.37 -8.49 1.72
CA HIS A 146 -22.02 -8.81 1.27
C HIS A 146 -22.02 -9.27 -0.20
N ALA A 147 -22.94 -10.16 -0.58
CA ALA A 147 -23.12 -10.57 -1.98
C ALA A 147 -23.37 -9.36 -2.89
N ALA A 148 -24.28 -8.47 -2.51
CA ALA A 148 -24.53 -7.22 -3.21
C ALA A 148 -23.29 -6.31 -3.33
N ARG A 149 -22.52 -6.20 -2.24
CA ARG A 149 -21.31 -5.37 -2.20
C ARG A 149 -20.25 -5.86 -3.16
N LEU A 150 -20.06 -7.18 -3.29
CA LEU A 150 -19.11 -7.78 -4.24
C LEU A 150 -19.42 -7.36 -5.69
N LEU A 151 -20.70 -7.35 -6.05
CA LEU A 151 -21.15 -6.94 -7.39
C LEU A 151 -21.11 -5.42 -7.58
N LYS A 152 -21.40 -4.64 -6.53
CA LYS A 152 -21.33 -3.18 -6.58
C LYS A 152 -19.90 -2.65 -6.69
N SER A 153 -18.92 -3.38 -6.17
CA SER A 153 -17.50 -2.99 -6.23
C SER A 153 -16.84 -3.19 -7.61
N GLY A 154 -17.60 -3.45 -8.67
CA GLY A 154 -17.14 -3.61 -10.06
C GLY A 154 -16.52 -2.37 -10.72
N ARG A 155 -15.91 -1.44 -9.98
CA ARG A 155 -14.82 -0.63 -10.51
C ARG A 155 -13.53 -1.31 -10.08
N SER A 156 -13.16 -2.37 -10.78
CA SER A 156 -11.78 -2.85 -10.77
C SER A 156 -10.90 -1.64 -11.01
N ALA A 157 -9.97 -1.35 -10.09
CA ALA A 157 -8.92 -0.39 -10.36
C ALA A 157 -8.24 -0.85 -11.65
N THR A 158 -8.35 -0.03 -12.69
CA THR A 158 -7.63 -0.23 -13.95
C THR A 158 -6.17 -0.47 -13.61
N ALA A 159 -5.67 -1.68 -13.90
CA ALA A 159 -4.24 -1.92 -13.91
C ALA A 159 -3.62 -0.84 -14.82
N PRO A 160 -2.55 -0.12 -14.41
CA PRO A 160 -1.91 0.83 -15.30
C PRO A 160 -1.50 0.09 -16.57
N SER A 161 -2.15 0.45 -17.69
CA SER A 161 -1.97 -0.17 -18.99
C SER A 161 -0.60 0.24 -19.53
N ALA A 162 0.45 -0.46 -19.10
CA ALA A 162 1.81 -0.30 -19.60
C ALA A 162 2.30 -1.54 -20.37
N LEU A 163 1.40 -2.47 -20.72
CA LEU A 163 1.74 -3.71 -21.44
C LEU A 163 1.02 -3.88 -22.79
N LEU A 164 0.61 -2.77 -23.41
CA LEU A 164 0.19 -2.76 -24.82
C LEU A 164 0.95 -1.68 -25.62
N ALA A 165 2.25 -1.54 -25.36
CA ALA A 165 3.15 -0.97 -26.36
C ALA A 165 3.37 -2.01 -27.46
N TYR A 166 2.55 -1.97 -28.51
CA TYR A 166 2.94 -2.54 -29.80
C TYR A 166 4.00 -1.63 -30.43
N PRO A 167 5.24 -2.10 -30.68
CA PRO A 167 6.17 -1.36 -31.51
C PRO A 167 5.85 -1.65 -32.97
N GLY A 168 5.19 -0.73 -33.65
CA GLY A 168 5.01 -0.78 -35.11
C GLY A 168 4.08 0.34 -35.56
N ARG A 169 4.41 1.22 -36.50
CA ARG A 169 5.43 1.22 -37.56
C ARG A 169 5.94 2.64 -37.74
N ARG A 170 7.24 2.79 -38.00
CA ARG A 170 7.78 3.96 -38.70
C ARG A 170 7.12 4.03 -40.07
N ARG A 171 6.35 5.08 -40.36
CA ARG A 171 6.06 5.47 -41.75
C ARG A 171 7.16 6.42 -42.19
N GLY A 172 7.86 5.99 -43.24
CA GLY A 172 9.00 6.65 -43.81
C GLY A 172 8.70 8.04 -44.37
N SER A 173 9.73 8.86 -44.31
CA SER A 173 10.00 10.03 -45.12
C SER A 173 9.75 9.79 -46.61
N ARG A 174 9.02 10.71 -47.24
CA ARG A 174 9.19 11.14 -48.63
C ARG A 174 9.33 12.67 -48.54
N HIS A 175 10.52 13.26 -48.68
CA HIS A 175 11.09 13.75 -49.96
C HIS A 175 10.00 14.04 -51.01
N GLN A 176 9.64 15.31 -51.17
CA GLN A 176 10.14 16.21 -52.23
C GLN A 176 9.86 15.65 -53.62
N ASP A 177 8.98 16.33 -54.36
CA ASP A 177 9.21 16.73 -55.76
C ASP A 177 8.21 17.83 -56.16
N CYS A 178 8.77 18.89 -56.75
CA CYS A 178 8.21 20.07 -57.45
C CYS A 178 7.43 21.14 -56.66
#